data_AF-A0A954GKF2-F1
#
_entry.id   AF-A0A954GKF2-F1
#
_cell.length_a   1.000
_cell.length_b   1.000
_cell.length_c   1.000
_cell.angle_alpha   90.00
_cell.angle_beta   90.00
_cell.angle_gamma   90.00
#
_symmetry.space_group_name_H-M   'P 1'
#
loop_
_entity.id
_entity.type
_entity.pdbx_description
1 polymer ?
#
loop_
_entity_poly.entity_id
_entity_poly.type
_entity_poly.pdbx_seq_one_letter_code
_entity_poly.pdbx_strand_id
1 'polypeptide(L)'
;MSRQIWLGSLLLVVCLSGVQPTSADELADQARKILQERCGGCHGKVNPQSDLNVLDHAYLMANGYLTAGNLDESELWARVSTSDADVVMPPGQPLAAEEVAVIQQWINAGALAPSDAVLHRPFVSVADDFAAVAADLRNHREDEYDRLRYFSITHLHNNSTVSDEDLKTYRAALSKLLNSLSWEREIYLPEPIGEYGTVLRVDLVRIGWDKNGQWQRMLTDYPYGMSYTTATDGRLSNEASFVYEATRSQIPIVRADWFVAKAGVPPLYHDLLQLPGGDNAAAEIEKLLQVDVIRDFEQDRLARAGFIKSNVSQHNRLVDRHPAAFGAYWKSYDFGSSAGRQSLTQFPLGPVFPNNRHAAFEHDGGELIFNLPNGLQAYLLVDGKGARIDRGPINVVYDSKSPLGNREVINGISCMVCHAEGMQPFKDDIRSGHGVQGRDAQKVDRLFLPQDAMNQLVAKDRNRFLTSLDEATGPYLRGPDDNRPITEFREPVGAIARQYTENLAFEDVAAEVAFEDHDKLKIIFDTPAFRKFGMGVLVDDKVISRDLWEKLDPYSTFHAVAEELRFGTPERVFPGN
;
A
#
# COMPACT_ATOMS: atom_id res chain seq x y z
N MET A 1 -43.35 84.48 -18.38
CA MET A 1 -41.99 84.66 -17.84
C MET A 1 -41.75 83.58 -16.79
N SER A 2 -40.61 82.89 -16.90
CA SER A 2 -39.96 81.94 -15.98
C SER A 2 -40.73 80.74 -15.42
N ARG A 3 -40.42 79.57 -15.99
CA ARG A 3 -40.44 78.27 -15.29
C ARG A 3 -39.26 78.22 -14.30
N GLN A 4 -39.49 77.87 -13.04
CA GLN A 4 -38.45 77.39 -12.13
C GLN A 4 -38.74 75.94 -11.76
N ILE A 5 -37.76 75.08 -12.05
CA ILE A 5 -37.74 73.64 -11.84
C ILE A 5 -37.24 73.40 -10.42
N TRP A 6 -38.00 72.67 -9.60
CA TRP A 6 -37.53 72.12 -8.33
C TRP A 6 -36.78 70.81 -8.62
N LEU A 7 -35.46 70.80 -8.42
CA LEU A 7 -34.69 69.55 -8.32
C LEU A 7 -34.89 68.98 -6.91
N GLY A 8 -35.68 67.91 -6.80
CA GLY A 8 -35.67 67.02 -5.64
C GLY A 8 -34.52 66.03 -5.77
N SER A 9 -33.53 66.12 -4.90
CA SER A 9 -32.46 65.13 -4.78
C SER A 9 -33.03 63.83 -4.20
N LEU A 10 -33.12 62.79 -5.03
CA LEU A 10 -33.38 61.42 -4.62
C LEU A 10 -32.10 60.84 -3.99
N LEU A 11 -32.09 60.65 -2.67
CA LEU A 11 -31.04 59.85 -2.01
C LEU A 11 -31.27 58.37 -2.36
N LEU A 12 -30.41 57.82 -3.22
CA LEU A 12 -30.34 56.40 -3.50
C LEU A 12 -29.64 55.73 -2.30
N VAL A 13 -30.40 55.06 -1.44
CA VAL A 13 -29.85 54.15 -0.42
C VAL A 13 -29.35 52.91 -1.14
N VAL A 14 -28.03 52.81 -1.30
CA VAL A 14 -27.37 51.58 -1.73
C VAL A 14 -27.44 50.61 -0.55
N CYS A 15 -28.36 49.65 -0.62
CA CYS A 15 -28.32 48.48 0.26
C CYS A 15 -27.02 47.73 -0.04
N LEU A 16 -26.05 47.85 0.86
CA LEU A 16 -24.93 46.91 0.95
C LEU A 16 -25.54 45.52 1.12
N SER A 17 -25.42 44.67 0.11
CA SER A 17 -25.70 43.24 0.21
C SER A 17 -24.83 42.68 1.34
N GLY A 18 -25.44 42.45 2.50
CA GLY A 18 -24.77 41.84 3.62
C GLY A 18 -24.30 40.44 3.23
N VAL A 19 -23.01 40.17 3.42
CA VAL A 19 -22.50 38.80 3.50
C VAL A 19 -23.31 38.11 4.61
N GLN A 20 -24.13 37.12 4.26
CA GLN A 20 -24.85 36.36 5.28
C GLN A 20 -23.82 35.62 6.15
N PRO A 21 -24.00 35.59 7.48
CA PRO A 21 -23.15 34.77 8.33
C PRO A 21 -23.25 33.32 7.87
N THR A 22 -22.11 32.70 7.55
CA THR A 22 -22.01 31.28 7.18
C THR A 22 -22.63 30.45 8.29
N SER A 23 -23.52 29.52 7.93
CA SER A 23 -24.23 28.70 8.92
C SER A 23 -23.27 27.71 9.60
N ALA A 24 -23.65 27.20 10.78
CA ALA A 24 -22.82 26.22 11.49
C ALA A 24 -22.62 24.92 10.69
N ASP A 25 -23.64 24.49 9.94
CA ASP A 25 -23.56 23.33 9.04
C ASP A 25 -22.60 23.60 7.86
N GLU A 26 -22.69 24.78 7.23
CA GLU A 26 -21.75 25.18 6.18
C GLU A 26 -20.30 25.27 6.68
N LEU A 27 -20.09 25.72 7.91
CA LEU A 27 -18.77 25.75 8.54
C LEU A 27 -18.24 24.35 8.80
N ALA A 28 -19.08 23.41 9.24
CA ALA A 28 -18.70 22.01 9.42
C ALA A 28 -18.27 21.36 8.10
N ASP A 29 -19.01 21.64 7.03
CA ASP A 29 -18.74 21.18 5.68
C ASP A 29 -17.44 21.76 5.11
N GLN A 30 -17.18 23.05 5.32
CA GLN A 30 -15.93 23.68 4.91
C GLN A 30 -14.74 23.16 5.72
N ALA A 31 -14.89 23.02 7.04
CA ALA A 31 -13.86 22.44 7.90
C ALA A 31 -13.53 21.01 7.46
N ARG A 32 -14.54 20.18 7.16
CA ARG A 32 -14.34 18.82 6.64
C ARG A 32 -13.50 18.80 5.37
N LYS A 33 -13.79 19.67 4.41
CA LYS A 33 -13.00 19.77 3.16
C LYS A 33 -11.54 20.12 3.43
N ILE A 34 -11.29 21.10 4.31
CA ILE A 34 -9.93 21.47 4.72
C ILE A 34 -9.22 20.28 5.35
N LEU A 35 -9.86 19.59 6.30
CA LEU A 35 -9.26 18.42 6.96
C LEU A 35 -8.95 17.29 5.96
N GLN A 36 -9.85 17.05 4.99
CA GLN A 36 -9.65 16.05 3.94
C GLN A 36 -8.46 16.38 3.03
N GLU A 37 -8.36 17.63 2.59
CA GLU A 37 -7.34 18.08 1.64
C GLU A 37 -5.97 18.32 2.30
N ARG A 38 -5.94 18.83 3.53
CA ARG A 38 -4.72 19.30 4.20
C ARG A 38 -4.18 18.30 5.22
N CYS A 39 -5.03 17.47 5.79
CA CYS A 39 -4.67 16.59 6.89
C CYS A 39 -4.84 15.11 6.53
N GLY A 40 -5.82 14.76 5.69
CA GLY A 40 -6.18 13.39 5.33
C GLY A 40 -5.04 12.55 4.74
N GLY A 41 -4.07 13.16 4.04
CA GLY A 41 -2.93 12.41 3.52
C GLY A 41 -1.99 11.82 4.59
N CYS A 42 -1.99 12.39 5.79
CA CYS A 42 -1.18 11.91 6.92
C CYS A 42 -2.05 11.36 8.06
N HIS A 43 -3.25 11.90 8.25
CA HIS A 43 -4.19 11.59 9.32
C HIS A 43 -5.53 11.09 8.74
N GLY A 44 -5.50 10.34 7.64
CA GLY A 44 -6.68 9.75 6.99
C GLY A 44 -6.98 8.34 7.47
N LYS A 45 -7.74 7.59 6.66
CA LYS A 45 -8.10 6.21 7.00
C LYS A 45 -6.91 5.27 6.84
N VAL A 46 -6.05 5.50 5.84
CA VAL A 46 -4.92 4.60 5.55
C VAL A 46 -3.74 4.92 6.46
N ASN A 47 -3.52 4.07 7.48
CA ASN A 47 -2.36 4.12 8.38
C ASN A 47 -2.03 5.54 8.88
N PRO A 48 -2.94 6.18 9.65
CA PRO A 48 -2.75 7.56 10.09
C PRO A 48 -1.51 7.75 10.98
N GLN A 49 -0.89 8.94 10.97
CA GLN A 49 0.15 9.25 11.95
C GLN A 49 -0.45 9.36 13.35
N SER A 50 0.27 8.87 14.34
CA SER A 50 -0.17 8.85 15.74
C SER A 50 -1.52 8.14 15.95
N ASP A 51 -1.88 7.22 15.04
CA ASP A 51 -3.16 6.52 15.00
C ASP A 51 -4.39 7.46 15.00
N LEU A 52 -4.21 8.69 14.50
CA LEU A 52 -5.23 9.74 14.46
C LEU A 52 -5.87 9.85 13.07
N ASN A 53 -7.14 9.44 12.94
CA ASN A 53 -7.96 9.76 11.77
C ASN A 53 -8.72 11.06 12.00
N VAL A 54 -8.27 12.15 11.37
CA VAL A 54 -8.87 13.49 11.48
C VAL A 54 -10.21 13.61 10.73
N LEU A 55 -10.56 12.58 9.96
CA LEU A 55 -11.84 12.48 9.25
C LEU A 55 -12.89 11.70 10.06
N ASP A 56 -12.55 11.23 11.26
CA ASP A 56 -13.52 10.65 12.17
C ASP A 56 -13.92 11.70 13.23
N HIS A 57 -15.01 12.43 12.95
CA HIS A 57 -15.51 13.49 13.82
C HIS A 57 -15.84 12.97 15.23
N ALA A 58 -16.45 11.79 15.32
CA ALA A 58 -16.82 11.17 16.58
C ALA A 58 -15.57 10.80 17.39
N TYR A 59 -14.54 10.23 16.75
CA TYR A 59 -13.27 9.94 17.38
C TYR A 59 -12.56 11.21 17.87
N LEU A 60 -12.54 12.29 17.08
CA LEU A 60 -11.93 13.56 17.46
C LEU A 60 -12.57 14.14 18.73
N MET A 61 -13.90 14.11 18.79
CA MET A 61 -14.67 14.57 19.95
C MET A 61 -14.45 13.67 21.18
N ALA A 62 -14.49 12.35 21.00
CA ALA A 62 -14.38 11.38 22.09
C ALA A 62 -12.99 11.37 22.76
N ASN A 63 -11.94 11.72 22.02
CA ASN A 63 -10.57 11.73 22.52
C ASN A 63 -10.04 13.14 22.86
N GLY A 64 -10.90 14.17 22.81
CA GLY A 64 -10.52 15.55 23.17
C GLY A 64 -9.64 16.27 22.15
N TYR A 65 -9.47 15.71 20.94
CA TYR A 65 -8.79 16.42 19.84
C TYR A 65 -9.62 17.61 19.35
N LEU A 66 -10.93 17.53 19.51
CA LEU A 66 -11.91 18.55 19.15
C LEU A 66 -12.89 18.73 20.30
N THR A 67 -13.07 19.96 20.77
CA THR A 67 -14.04 20.29 21.82
C THR A 67 -14.99 21.37 21.35
N ALA A 68 -16.28 21.04 21.29
CA ALA A 68 -17.33 21.93 20.81
C ALA A 68 -17.36 23.25 21.60
N GLY A 69 -17.25 24.37 20.88
CA GLY A 69 -17.33 25.71 21.44
C GLY A 69 -16.09 26.17 22.23
N ASN A 70 -15.02 25.36 22.31
CA ASN A 70 -13.83 25.69 23.10
C ASN A 70 -12.54 25.48 22.32
N LEU A 71 -11.92 26.59 21.90
CA LEU A 71 -10.64 26.59 21.19
C LEU A 71 -9.48 26.16 22.08
N ASP A 72 -9.45 26.58 23.34
CA ASP A 72 -8.32 26.33 24.26
C ASP A 72 -8.21 24.85 24.65
N GLU A 73 -9.33 24.12 24.62
CA GLU A 73 -9.38 22.67 24.89
C GLU A 73 -9.30 21.82 23.61
N SER A 74 -9.29 22.44 22.42
CA SER A 74 -9.20 21.72 21.15
C SER A 74 -7.73 21.58 20.70
N GLU A 75 -7.16 20.39 20.82
CA GLU A 75 -5.80 20.10 20.31
C GLU A 75 -5.68 20.42 18.81
N LEU A 76 -6.73 20.15 18.02
CA LEU A 76 -6.77 20.51 16.60
C LEU A 76 -6.52 22.01 16.39
N TRP A 77 -7.11 22.87 17.22
CA TRP A 77 -6.88 24.31 17.17
C TRP A 77 -5.46 24.69 17.56
N ALA A 78 -4.93 24.10 18.62
CA ALA A 78 -3.56 24.35 19.07
C ALA A 78 -2.52 24.05 17.98
N ARG A 79 -2.76 22.99 17.19
CA ARG A 79 -1.86 22.58 16.09
C ARG A 79 -1.93 23.46 14.85
N VAL A 80 -3.10 24.01 14.51
CA VAL A 80 -3.26 24.86 13.32
C VAL A 80 -3.03 26.34 13.57
N SER A 81 -3.12 26.80 14.83
CA SER A 81 -2.97 28.21 15.21
C SER A 81 -1.58 28.59 15.72
N THR A 82 -0.72 27.59 16.01
CA THR A 82 0.64 27.82 16.49
C THR A 82 1.58 28.31 15.38
N SER A 83 2.52 29.18 15.75
CA SER A 83 3.63 29.62 14.87
C SER A 83 4.91 28.80 15.05
N ASP A 84 4.89 27.81 15.94
CA ASP A 84 6.05 26.94 16.20
C ASP A 84 6.16 25.87 15.09
N ALA A 85 7.23 25.98 14.30
CA ALA A 85 7.49 25.14 13.14
C ALA A 85 7.64 23.64 13.48
N ASP A 86 7.98 23.30 14.73
CA ASP A 86 8.18 21.91 15.15
C ASP A 86 6.86 21.20 15.49
N VAL A 87 5.79 21.95 15.73
CA VAL A 87 4.49 21.41 16.18
C VAL A 87 3.29 21.86 15.35
N VAL A 88 3.46 22.85 14.47
CA VAL A 88 2.41 23.31 13.54
C VAL A 88 2.01 22.20 12.57
N MET A 89 0.72 22.10 12.29
CA MET A 89 0.18 21.17 11.30
C MET A 89 -0.59 21.93 10.20
N PRO A 90 -0.44 21.55 8.92
CA PRO A 90 0.49 20.54 8.40
C PRO A 90 1.97 20.96 8.46
N PRO A 91 2.92 20.01 8.63
CA PRO A 91 4.35 20.33 8.70
C PRO A 91 4.87 20.94 7.39
N GLY A 92 5.65 22.02 7.48
CA GLY A 92 6.27 22.69 6.33
C GLY A 92 5.31 23.49 5.43
N GLN A 93 4.01 23.18 5.45
CA GLN A 93 2.95 23.93 4.75
C GLN A 93 1.77 24.22 5.70
N PRO A 94 1.90 25.22 6.59
CA PRO A 94 0.78 25.66 7.43
C PRO A 94 -0.43 26.10 6.61
N LEU A 95 -1.61 25.99 7.20
CA LEU A 95 -2.87 26.42 6.58
C LEU A 95 -2.85 27.91 6.23
N ALA A 96 -3.56 28.26 5.15
CA ALA A 96 -3.81 29.66 4.82
C ALA A 96 -4.63 30.34 5.92
N ALA A 97 -4.50 31.65 6.08
CA ALA A 97 -5.19 32.40 7.14
C ALA A 97 -6.73 32.24 7.04
N GLU A 98 -7.25 32.13 5.82
CA GLU A 98 -8.66 31.90 5.54
C GLU A 98 -9.11 30.51 5.98
N GLU A 99 -8.29 29.48 5.77
CA GLU A 99 -8.57 28.10 6.22
C GLU A 99 -8.52 28.01 7.76
N VAL A 100 -7.55 28.66 8.40
CA VAL A 100 -7.49 28.75 9.88
C VAL A 100 -8.74 29.44 10.44
N ALA A 101 -9.20 30.51 9.79
CA ALA A 101 -10.41 31.22 10.21
C ALA A 101 -11.67 30.34 10.12
N VAL A 102 -11.79 29.48 9.10
CA VAL A 102 -12.89 28.51 8.98
C VAL A 102 -12.87 27.52 10.14
N ILE A 103 -11.70 26.94 10.45
CA ILE A 103 -11.55 26.00 11.58
C ILE A 103 -11.92 26.69 12.90
N GLN A 104 -11.47 27.94 13.10
CA GLN A 104 -11.80 28.73 14.29
C GLN A 104 -13.31 28.93 14.44
N GLN A 105 -13.97 29.34 13.35
CA GLN A 105 -15.40 29.63 13.34
C GLN A 105 -16.22 28.36 13.57
N TRP A 106 -15.84 27.25 12.93
CA TRP A 106 -16.48 25.96 13.09
C TRP A 106 -16.42 25.46 14.54
N ILE A 107 -15.25 25.51 15.19
CA ILE A 107 -15.10 25.09 16.59
C ILE A 107 -15.99 25.96 17.49
N ASN A 108 -15.94 27.28 17.33
CA ASN A 108 -16.76 28.22 18.11
C ASN A 108 -18.27 28.03 17.86
N ALA A 109 -18.67 27.60 16.66
CA ALA A 109 -20.05 27.30 16.30
C ALA A 109 -20.55 25.95 16.84
N GLY A 110 -19.78 25.29 17.71
CA GLY A 110 -20.15 24.03 18.36
C GLY A 110 -19.58 22.79 17.67
N ALA A 111 -18.65 22.96 16.73
CA ALA A 111 -17.95 21.87 16.05
C ALA A 111 -18.91 20.77 15.53
N LEU A 112 -19.99 21.16 14.85
CA LEU A 112 -20.97 20.22 14.33
C LEU A 112 -20.33 19.20 13.38
N ALA A 113 -20.92 18.01 13.31
CA ALA A 113 -20.53 17.02 12.31
C ALA A 113 -20.85 17.55 10.89
N PRO A 114 -20.02 17.27 9.88
CA PRO A 114 -20.31 17.64 8.50
C PRO A 114 -21.55 16.91 7.97
N SER A 115 -22.17 17.49 6.96
CA SER A 115 -23.32 16.90 6.27
C SER A 115 -22.92 15.68 5.44
N ASP A 116 -23.86 14.75 5.26
CA ASP A 116 -23.66 13.58 4.40
C ASP A 116 -23.29 13.99 2.96
N ALA A 117 -23.83 15.10 2.46
CA ALA A 117 -23.54 15.59 1.11
C ALA A 117 -22.06 15.96 0.90
N VAL A 118 -21.34 16.37 1.94
CA VAL A 118 -19.89 16.66 1.86
C VAL A 118 -19.04 15.42 2.12
N LEU A 119 -19.61 14.41 2.76
CA LEU A 119 -18.96 13.12 2.98
C LEU A 119 -18.97 12.22 1.74
N HIS A 120 -19.91 12.42 0.81
CA HIS A 120 -20.17 11.45 -0.27
C HIS A 120 -19.76 11.99 -1.64
N ARG A 121 -18.84 11.26 -2.29
CA ARG A 121 -18.60 11.39 -3.74
C ARG A 121 -19.82 10.86 -4.51
N PRO A 122 -20.02 11.27 -5.77
CA PRO A 122 -21.03 10.62 -6.62
C PRO A 122 -20.83 9.11 -6.62
N PHE A 123 -21.90 8.39 -6.34
CA PHE A 123 -21.88 6.93 -6.29
C PHE A 123 -21.58 6.37 -7.69
N VAL A 124 -20.63 5.45 -7.76
CA VAL A 124 -20.26 4.74 -9.00
C VAL A 124 -20.77 3.30 -8.89
N SER A 125 -21.69 2.93 -9.78
CA SER A 125 -22.27 1.59 -9.78
C SER A 125 -21.38 0.58 -10.49
N VAL A 126 -21.64 -0.72 -10.28
CA VAL A 126 -20.99 -1.79 -11.07
C VAL A 126 -21.31 -1.67 -12.55
N ALA A 127 -22.50 -1.17 -12.90
CA ALA A 127 -22.86 -0.89 -14.30
C ALA A 127 -21.94 0.18 -14.92
N ASP A 128 -21.49 1.16 -14.13
CA ASP A 128 -20.56 2.19 -14.57
C ASP A 128 -19.14 1.66 -14.71
N ASP A 129 -18.67 0.78 -13.80
CA ASP A 129 -17.39 0.07 -13.94
C ASP A 129 -17.34 -0.74 -15.25
N PHE A 130 -18.36 -1.56 -15.53
CA PHE A 130 -18.42 -2.36 -16.75
C PHE A 130 -18.60 -1.52 -18.01
N ALA A 131 -19.37 -0.42 -17.94
CA ALA A 131 -19.50 0.51 -19.06
C ALA A 131 -18.16 1.22 -19.37
N ALA A 132 -17.41 1.61 -18.34
CA ALA A 132 -16.09 2.20 -18.51
C ALA A 132 -15.10 1.22 -19.17
N VAL A 133 -15.08 -0.03 -18.70
CA VAL A 133 -14.26 -1.10 -19.31
C VAL A 133 -14.67 -1.38 -20.75
N ALA A 134 -15.97 -1.49 -21.03
CA ALA A 134 -16.46 -1.73 -22.37
C ALA A 134 -16.11 -0.58 -23.33
N ALA A 135 -16.23 0.66 -22.88
CA ALA A 135 -15.81 1.84 -23.65
C ALA A 135 -14.30 1.86 -23.90
N ASP A 136 -13.50 1.49 -22.89
CA ASP A 136 -12.05 1.39 -23.03
C ASP A 136 -11.62 0.31 -24.03
N LEU A 137 -12.22 -0.89 -23.94
CA LEU A 137 -11.98 -1.96 -24.91
C LEU A 137 -12.30 -1.50 -26.34
N ARG A 138 -13.43 -0.82 -26.57
CA ARG A 138 -13.81 -0.30 -27.90
C ARG A 138 -12.83 0.74 -28.47
N ASN A 139 -11.96 1.31 -27.64
CA ASN A 139 -10.89 2.22 -28.08
C ASN A 139 -9.57 1.49 -28.41
N HIS A 140 -9.51 0.16 -28.23
CA HIS A 140 -8.37 -0.68 -28.57
C HIS A 140 -8.70 -1.60 -29.75
N ARG A 141 -7.68 -2.26 -30.31
CA ARG A 141 -7.91 -3.26 -31.34
C ARG A 141 -8.40 -4.57 -30.72
N GLU A 142 -9.25 -5.30 -31.43
CA GLU A 142 -9.81 -6.58 -30.95
C GLU A 142 -8.74 -7.64 -30.63
N ASP A 143 -7.59 -7.60 -31.32
CA ASP A 143 -6.45 -8.47 -31.04
C ASP A 143 -5.71 -8.14 -29.73
N GLU A 144 -6.11 -7.08 -29.04
CA GLU A 144 -5.54 -6.63 -27.75
C GLU A 144 -6.48 -6.92 -26.58
N TYR A 145 -7.73 -7.31 -26.82
CA TYR A 145 -8.73 -7.42 -25.73
C TYR A 145 -8.35 -8.48 -24.69
N ASP A 146 -7.80 -9.61 -25.12
CA ASP A 146 -7.47 -10.73 -24.22
C ASP A 146 -6.28 -10.46 -23.30
N ARG A 147 -5.44 -9.47 -23.61
CA ARG A 147 -4.34 -9.00 -22.74
C ARG A 147 -4.72 -7.88 -21.78
N LEU A 148 -5.88 -7.23 -21.94
CA LEU A 148 -6.31 -6.15 -21.06
C LEU A 148 -7.05 -6.70 -19.84
N ARG A 149 -6.65 -6.24 -18.65
CA ARG A 149 -7.26 -6.53 -17.35
C ARG A 149 -7.43 -5.24 -16.56
N TYR A 150 -8.22 -5.30 -15.51
CA TYR A 150 -8.61 -4.11 -14.79
C TYR A 150 -8.54 -4.35 -13.28
N PHE A 151 -8.10 -3.34 -12.55
CA PHE A 151 -8.27 -3.27 -11.11
C PHE A 151 -9.26 -2.18 -10.74
N SER A 152 -10.14 -2.40 -9.78
CA SER A 152 -11.11 -1.41 -9.32
C SER A 152 -10.81 -0.95 -7.90
N ILE A 153 -10.94 0.36 -7.68
CA ILE A 153 -11.03 1.00 -6.36
C ILE A 153 -12.42 1.63 -6.14
N THR A 154 -13.42 1.26 -6.95
CA THR A 154 -14.75 1.85 -6.93
C THR A 154 -15.42 1.75 -5.57
N HIS A 155 -15.31 0.62 -4.87
CA HIS A 155 -15.83 0.49 -3.50
C HIS A 155 -15.17 1.48 -2.54
N LEU A 156 -13.88 1.76 -2.68
CA LEU A 156 -13.19 2.75 -1.85
C LEU A 156 -13.66 4.17 -2.18
N HIS A 157 -13.91 4.47 -3.45
CA HIS A 157 -14.47 5.76 -3.87
C HIS A 157 -15.86 5.99 -3.28
N ASN A 158 -16.69 4.93 -3.27
CA ASN A 158 -18.03 4.94 -2.69
C ASN A 158 -18.04 4.93 -1.16
N ASN A 159 -16.89 4.75 -0.50
CA ASN A 159 -16.79 4.78 0.96
C ASN A 159 -16.44 6.20 1.43
N SER A 160 -17.39 6.87 2.07
CA SER A 160 -17.26 8.24 2.58
C SER A 160 -16.18 8.42 3.66
N THR A 161 -15.74 7.33 4.28
CA THR A 161 -14.64 7.34 5.26
C THR A 161 -13.26 7.31 4.60
N VAL A 162 -13.17 7.07 3.29
CA VAL A 162 -11.92 7.06 2.51
C VAL A 162 -11.73 8.42 1.86
N SER A 163 -10.60 9.09 2.10
CA SER A 163 -10.26 10.39 1.52
C SER A 163 -9.68 10.31 0.10
N ASP A 164 -9.59 11.43 -0.61
CA ASP A 164 -8.97 11.45 -1.95
C ASP A 164 -7.47 11.15 -1.89
N GLU A 165 -6.80 11.55 -0.80
CA GLU A 165 -5.42 11.18 -0.53
C GLU A 165 -5.25 9.67 -0.26
N ASP A 166 -6.21 9.05 0.43
CA ASP A 166 -6.24 7.59 0.58
C ASP A 166 -6.37 6.95 -0.82
N LEU A 167 -7.28 7.44 -1.67
CA LEU A 167 -7.46 6.92 -3.04
C LEU A 167 -6.18 7.09 -3.89
N LYS A 168 -5.40 8.16 -3.72
CA LYS A 168 -4.06 8.30 -4.35
C LYS A 168 -3.10 7.23 -3.84
N THR A 169 -3.11 6.98 -2.54
CA THR A 169 -2.29 5.95 -1.89
C THR A 169 -2.62 4.55 -2.41
N TYR A 170 -3.90 4.21 -2.61
CA TYR A 170 -4.31 2.94 -3.23
C TYR A 170 -3.79 2.77 -4.66
N ARG A 171 -3.83 3.82 -5.49
CA ARG A 171 -3.29 3.77 -6.86
C ARG A 171 -1.77 3.60 -6.87
N ALA A 172 -1.08 4.34 -6.01
CA ALA A 172 0.36 4.22 -5.83
C ALA A 172 0.76 2.82 -5.34
N ALA A 173 0.01 2.26 -4.39
CA ALA A 173 0.23 0.91 -3.88
C ALA A 173 0.06 -0.15 -4.97
N LEU A 174 -1.02 -0.05 -5.77
CA LEU A 174 -1.26 -0.93 -6.90
C LEU A 174 -0.12 -0.88 -7.91
N SER A 175 0.28 0.32 -8.33
CA SER A 175 1.37 0.53 -9.27
C SER A 175 2.70 -0.01 -8.75
N LYS A 176 3.07 0.32 -7.50
CA LYS A 176 4.29 -0.20 -6.86
C LYS A 176 4.28 -1.71 -6.86
N LEU A 177 3.20 -2.34 -6.40
CA LEU A 177 3.16 -3.79 -6.25
C LEU A 177 3.17 -4.51 -7.60
N LEU A 178 2.41 -4.05 -8.60
CA LEU A 178 2.44 -4.61 -9.96
C LEU A 178 3.85 -4.61 -10.54
N ASN A 179 4.56 -3.49 -10.45
CA ASN A 179 5.94 -3.39 -10.91
C ASN A 179 6.92 -4.20 -10.05
N SER A 180 6.65 -4.37 -8.75
CA SER A 180 7.45 -5.24 -7.87
C SER A 180 7.20 -6.74 -8.09
N LEU A 181 6.15 -7.09 -8.85
CA LEU A 181 5.79 -8.45 -9.24
C LEU A 181 6.07 -8.70 -10.74
N SER A 182 6.94 -7.90 -11.35
CA SER A 182 7.27 -7.98 -12.78
C SER A 182 8.79 -8.04 -13.01
N TRP A 183 9.18 -8.84 -14.00
CA TRP A 183 10.55 -8.91 -14.50
C TRP A 183 10.77 -8.02 -15.74
N GLU A 184 9.78 -7.20 -16.11
CA GLU A 184 9.93 -6.26 -17.22
C GLU A 184 10.87 -5.10 -16.84
N ARG A 185 11.47 -4.46 -17.85
CA ARG A 185 12.50 -3.43 -17.67
C ARG A 185 11.95 -2.03 -17.45
N GLU A 186 10.74 -1.78 -17.92
CA GLU A 186 10.10 -0.47 -17.86
C GLU A 186 9.08 -0.45 -16.72
N ILE A 187 8.98 0.67 -16.02
CA ILE A 187 7.89 0.90 -15.09
C ILE A 187 6.60 1.07 -15.88
N TYR A 188 5.59 0.29 -15.53
CA TYR A 188 4.25 0.34 -16.09
C TYR A 188 3.29 1.06 -15.13
N LEU A 189 2.57 2.07 -15.61
CA LEU A 189 1.58 2.81 -14.83
C LEU A 189 0.17 2.35 -15.21
N PRO A 190 -0.59 1.71 -14.30
CA PRO A 190 -2.00 1.40 -14.54
C PRO A 190 -2.82 2.65 -14.90
N GLU A 191 -3.55 2.61 -16.00
CA GLU A 191 -4.23 3.80 -16.52
C GLU A 191 -5.64 3.94 -15.92
N PRO A 192 -5.96 5.04 -15.21
CA PRO A 192 -7.31 5.27 -14.72
C PRO A 192 -8.26 5.53 -15.89
N ILE A 193 -9.40 4.84 -15.91
CA ILE A 193 -10.45 4.96 -16.93
C ILE A 193 -11.80 5.30 -16.31
N GLY A 194 -12.74 5.73 -17.15
CA GLY A 194 -14.06 6.19 -16.71
C GLY A 194 -14.03 7.62 -16.16
N GLU A 195 -15.22 8.15 -15.86
CA GLU A 195 -15.41 9.54 -15.43
C GLU A 195 -14.63 9.89 -14.16
N TYR A 196 -14.60 8.97 -13.19
CA TYR A 196 -13.96 9.17 -11.88
C TYR A 196 -12.61 8.47 -11.75
N GLY A 197 -12.12 7.79 -12.79
CA GLY A 197 -10.83 7.09 -12.76
C GLY A 197 -10.74 6.03 -11.67
N THR A 198 -11.84 5.34 -11.35
CA THR A 198 -11.94 4.32 -10.29
C THR A 198 -11.57 2.91 -10.76
N VAL A 199 -11.54 2.70 -12.08
CA VAL A 199 -11.04 1.48 -12.70
C VAL A 199 -9.67 1.77 -13.33
N LEU A 200 -8.69 0.92 -13.09
CA LEU A 200 -7.32 1.04 -13.57
C LEU A 200 -7.01 -0.08 -14.55
N ARG A 201 -6.78 0.27 -15.81
CA ARG A 201 -6.40 -0.67 -16.88
C ARG A 201 -4.96 -1.14 -16.71
N VAL A 202 -4.75 -2.43 -16.93
CA VAL A 202 -3.47 -3.11 -16.92
C VAL A 202 -3.34 -3.97 -18.18
N ASP A 203 -2.21 -3.84 -18.87
CA ASP A 203 -1.85 -4.67 -20.02
C ASP A 203 -0.93 -5.81 -19.57
N LEU A 204 -1.41 -7.05 -19.62
CA LEU A 204 -0.67 -8.22 -19.15
C LEU A 204 0.63 -8.45 -19.90
N VAL A 205 0.72 -8.06 -21.18
CA VAL A 205 1.97 -8.20 -21.94
C VAL A 205 3.00 -7.18 -21.46
N ARG A 206 2.57 -5.95 -21.16
CA ARG A 206 3.44 -4.87 -20.69
C ARG A 206 4.06 -5.14 -19.32
N ILE A 207 3.40 -5.94 -18.48
CA ILE A 207 3.90 -6.34 -17.16
C ILE A 207 4.48 -7.77 -17.15
N GLY A 208 4.52 -8.47 -18.30
CA GLY A 208 5.08 -9.81 -18.42
C GLY A 208 4.27 -10.92 -17.76
N TRP A 209 2.95 -10.74 -17.67
CA TRP A 209 1.99 -11.68 -17.06
C TRP A 209 1.21 -12.54 -18.07
N ASP A 210 1.48 -12.35 -19.36
CA ASP A 210 0.86 -13.08 -20.47
C ASP A 210 1.37 -14.53 -20.62
N LYS A 211 2.57 -14.83 -20.10
CA LYS A 211 3.28 -16.08 -20.41
C LYS A 211 2.93 -17.24 -19.48
N ASN A 212 2.69 -16.97 -18.20
CA ASN A 212 2.68 -18.00 -17.15
C ASN A 212 1.38 -18.04 -16.33
N GLY A 213 0.31 -17.39 -16.83
CA GLY A 213 -1.02 -17.50 -16.22
C GLY A 213 -1.15 -16.83 -14.86
N GLN A 214 -0.35 -15.80 -14.56
CA GLN A 214 -0.36 -15.11 -13.27
C GLN A 214 -1.74 -14.53 -12.92
N TRP A 215 -2.48 -13.99 -13.90
CA TRP A 215 -3.84 -13.50 -13.67
C TRP A 215 -4.77 -14.62 -13.18
N GLN A 216 -4.79 -15.76 -13.86
CA GLN A 216 -5.61 -16.91 -13.46
C GLN A 216 -5.18 -17.47 -12.11
N ARG A 217 -3.88 -17.53 -11.83
CA ARG A 217 -3.35 -17.96 -10.52
C ARG A 217 -3.82 -17.02 -9.40
N MET A 218 -3.81 -15.71 -9.61
CA MET A 218 -4.32 -14.75 -8.63
C MET A 218 -5.81 -14.97 -8.36
N LEU A 219 -6.60 -15.23 -9.39
CA LEU A 219 -8.06 -15.40 -9.27
C LEU A 219 -8.47 -16.63 -8.44
N THR A 220 -7.60 -17.63 -8.24
CA THR A 220 -7.95 -18.81 -7.41
C THR A 220 -8.21 -18.47 -5.95
N ASP A 221 -7.61 -17.37 -5.50
CA ASP A 221 -7.65 -16.90 -4.11
C ASP A 221 -8.55 -15.66 -3.97
N TYR A 222 -9.14 -15.17 -5.07
CA TYR A 222 -9.96 -13.96 -5.10
C TYR A 222 -11.37 -14.19 -4.53
N PRO A 223 -11.77 -13.49 -3.45
CA PRO A 223 -12.99 -13.82 -2.71
C PRO A 223 -14.21 -12.96 -3.08
N TYR A 224 -14.11 -12.18 -4.14
CA TYR A 224 -15.12 -11.20 -4.56
C TYR A 224 -15.61 -11.42 -5.99
N GLY A 225 -15.37 -12.61 -6.56
CA GLY A 225 -15.75 -12.91 -7.93
C GLY A 225 -17.27 -12.98 -8.11
N MET A 226 -17.81 -12.13 -8.98
CA MET A 226 -19.24 -12.12 -9.31
C MET A 226 -19.40 -12.11 -10.82
N SER A 227 -20.35 -12.89 -11.31
CA SER A 227 -20.84 -12.84 -12.68
C SER A 227 -22.11 -11.98 -12.75
N TYR A 228 -22.19 -11.15 -13.79
CA TYR A 228 -23.28 -10.21 -14.00
C TYR A 228 -24.04 -10.46 -15.30
N THR A 229 -23.78 -11.58 -15.98
CA THR A 229 -24.45 -11.93 -17.24
C THR A 229 -25.97 -12.07 -17.09
N THR A 230 -26.44 -12.42 -15.88
CA THR A 230 -27.86 -12.56 -15.54
C THR A 230 -28.35 -11.45 -14.60
N ALA A 231 -27.63 -10.33 -14.51
CA ALA A 231 -28.05 -9.20 -13.69
C ALA A 231 -29.42 -8.66 -14.14
N THR A 232 -30.22 -8.18 -13.18
CA THR A 232 -31.56 -7.62 -13.47
C THR A 232 -31.48 -6.26 -14.17
N ASP A 233 -30.38 -5.53 -13.98
CA ASP A 233 -30.05 -4.34 -14.75
C ASP A 233 -29.57 -4.73 -16.15
N GLY A 234 -30.37 -4.37 -17.17
CA GLY A 234 -30.07 -4.69 -18.56
C GLY A 234 -28.84 -3.98 -19.12
N ARG A 235 -28.46 -2.79 -18.61
CA ARG A 235 -27.22 -2.13 -19.01
C ARG A 235 -26.03 -2.93 -18.48
N LEU A 236 -26.05 -3.27 -17.19
CA LEU A 236 -25.00 -4.07 -16.56
C LEU A 236 -24.83 -5.44 -17.24
N SER A 237 -25.93 -6.17 -17.45
CA SER A 237 -25.88 -7.49 -18.10
C SER A 237 -25.25 -7.41 -19.50
N ASN A 238 -25.66 -6.43 -20.33
CA ASN A 238 -25.14 -6.28 -21.68
C ASN A 238 -23.65 -5.92 -21.72
N GLU A 239 -23.23 -4.93 -20.93
CA GLU A 239 -21.82 -4.52 -20.90
C GLU A 239 -20.94 -5.62 -20.29
N ALA A 240 -21.39 -6.30 -19.23
CA ALA A 240 -20.66 -7.42 -18.64
C ALA A 240 -20.47 -8.57 -19.62
N SER A 241 -21.52 -8.97 -20.34
CA SER A 241 -21.42 -10.02 -21.37
C SER A 241 -20.39 -9.67 -22.45
N PHE A 242 -20.40 -8.44 -22.96
CA PHE A 242 -19.38 -7.98 -23.93
C PHE A 242 -17.97 -8.05 -23.34
N VAL A 243 -17.76 -7.54 -22.12
CA VAL A 243 -16.44 -7.51 -21.47
C VAL A 243 -15.90 -8.92 -21.23
N TYR A 244 -16.72 -9.86 -20.76
CA TYR A 244 -16.30 -11.25 -20.55
C TYR A 244 -15.88 -11.94 -21.86
N GLU A 245 -16.66 -11.75 -22.93
CA GLU A 245 -16.35 -12.31 -24.25
C GLU A 245 -15.08 -11.71 -24.83
N ALA A 246 -14.96 -10.38 -24.81
CA ALA A 246 -13.82 -9.65 -25.34
C ALA A 246 -12.50 -10.02 -24.62
N THR A 247 -12.51 -10.00 -23.29
CA THR A 247 -11.31 -10.26 -22.48
C THR A 247 -10.99 -11.76 -22.32
N ARG A 248 -11.93 -12.64 -22.70
CA ARG A 248 -11.88 -14.09 -22.47
C ARG A 248 -11.59 -14.44 -21.00
N SER A 249 -12.16 -13.66 -20.09
CA SER A 249 -11.97 -13.81 -18.66
C SER A 249 -13.31 -13.83 -17.92
N GLN A 250 -13.46 -14.77 -16.99
CA GLN A 250 -14.61 -14.81 -16.08
C GLN A 250 -14.58 -13.65 -15.09
N ILE A 251 -13.38 -13.19 -14.71
CA ILE A 251 -13.18 -12.11 -13.75
C ILE A 251 -12.10 -11.16 -14.33
N PRO A 252 -12.51 -10.22 -15.20
CA PRO A 252 -11.60 -9.25 -15.83
C PRO A 252 -11.30 -8.04 -14.93
N ILE A 253 -12.09 -7.82 -13.88
CA ILE A 253 -11.96 -6.72 -12.92
C ILE A 253 -11.69 -7.29 -11.52
N VAL A 254 -10.60 -6.86 -10.88
CA VAL A 254 -10.20 -7.31 -9.53
C VAL A 254 -10.06 -6.12 -8.59
N ARG A 255 -10.47 -6.27 -7.34
CA ARG A 255 -10.30 -5.21 -6.34
C ARG A 255 -8.82 -4.92 -6.05
N ALA A 256 -8.42 -3.66 -6.20
CA ALA A 256 -7.03 -3.26 -6.04
C ALA A 256 -6.53 -3.37 -4.59
N ASP A 257 -7.39 -3.08 -3.61
CA ASP A 257 -7.05 -3.17 -2.18
C ASP A 257 -6.76 -4.62 -1.75
N TRP A 258 -7.60 -5.57 -2.17
CA TRP A 258 -7.37 -6.98 -1.96
C TRP A 258 -6.07 -7.43 -2.64
N PHE A 259 -5.85 -7.02 -3.89
CA PHE A 259 -4.63 -7.36 -4.62
C PHE A 259 -3.40 -6.86 -3.86
N VAL A 260 -3.38 -5.60 -3.45
CA VAL A 260 -2.27 -5.02 -2.69
C VAL A 260 -2.04 -5.75 -1.38
N ALA A 261 -3.10 -6.07 -0.65
CA ALA A 261 -3.01 -6.74 0.64
C ALA A 261 -2.57 -8.22 0.56
N LYS A 262 -2.88 -8.92 -0.53
CA LYS A 262 -2.65 -10.37 -0.66
C LYS A 262 -1.51 -10.75 -1.60
N ALA A 263 -1.32 -10.03 -2.70
CA ALA A 263 -0.30 -10.37 -3.70
C ALA A 263 1.13 -10.08 -3.23
N GLY A 264 1.31 -9.23 -2.21
CA GLY A 264 2.59 -9.02 -1.52
C GLY A 264 2.92 -10.12 -0.48
N VAL A 265 2.05 -11.12 -0.30
CA VAL A 265 2.15 -12.14 0.74
C VAL A 265 2.23 -13.55 0.10
N PRO A 266 3.08 -14.48 0.60
CA PRO A 266 3.09 -15.86 0.13
C PRO A 266 1.76 -16.58 0.40
N PRO A 267 1.31 -17.50 -0.49
CA PRO A 267 2.03 -17.98 -1.66
C PRO A 267 1.96 -17.06 -2.89
N LEU A 268 0.99 -16.13 -2.96
CA LEU A 268 0.77 -15.29 -4.15
C LEU A 268 2.00 -14.46 -4.54
N TYR A 269 2.71 -13.89 -3.56
CA TYR A 269 3.95 -13.14 -3.84
C TYR A 269 4.97 -13.99 -4.60
N HIS A 270 5.16 -15.25 -4.21
CA HIS A 270 6.11 -16.14 -4.87
C HIS A 270 5.63 -16.54 -6.25
N ASP A 271 4.35 -16.85 -6.38
CA ASP A 271 3.77 -17.35 -7.62
C ASP A 271 3.71 -16.27 -8.70
N LEU A 272 3.31 -15.04 -8.31
CA LEU A 272 3.15 -13.93 -9.24
C LEU A 272 4.48 -13.36 -9.74
N LEU A 273 5.47 -13.27 -8.84
CA LEU A 273 6.84 -12.89 -9.20
C LEU A 273 7.65 -14.08 -9.78
N GLN A 274 7.08 -15.29 -9.75
CA GLN A 274 7.69 -16.53 -10.23
C GLN A 274 9.05 -16.81 -9.57
N LEU A 275 9.12 -16.60 -8.25
CA LEU A 275 10.33 -16.87 -7.49
C LEU A 275 10.61 -18.38 -7.49
N PRO A 276 11.89 -18.78 -7.59
CA PRO A 276 12.27 -20.19 -7.49
C PRO A 276 11.84 -20.76 -6.12
N GLY A 277 11.35 -21.99 -6.14
CA GLY A 277 10.91 -22.72 -4.94
C GLY A 277 11.87 -23.84 -4.56
N GLY A 278 11.50 -24.59 -3.52
CA GLY A 278 12.22 -25.79 -3.09
C GLY A 278 13.57 -25.52 -2.41
N ASP A 279 14.37 -26.57 -2.31
CA ASP A 279 15.58 -26.62 -1.48
C ASP A 279 16.76 -25.80 -2.01
N ASN A 280 16.73 -25.40 -3.30
CA ASN A 280 17.82 -24.71 -3.98
C ASN A 280 17.47 -23.28 -4.42
N ALA A 281 16.42 -22.68 -3.86
CA ALA A 281 15.89 -21.39 -4.30
C ALA A 281 16.95 -20.27 -4.34
N ALA A 282 17.85 -20.21 -3.35
CA ALA A 282 18.96 -19.25 -3.33
C ALA A 282 19.90 -19.39 -4.55
N ALA A 283 20.28 -20.62 -4.90
CA ALA A 283 21.17 -20.87 -6.03
C ALA A 283 20.49 -20.57 -7.37
N GLU A 284 19.19 -20.84 -7.49
CA GLU A 284 18.42 -20.54 -8.69
C GLU A 284 18.28 -19.03 -8.92
N ILE A 285 18.02 -18.24 -7.86
CA ILE A 285 17.96 -16.77 -8.00
C ILE A 285 19.34 -16.18 -8.29
N GLU A 286 20.40 -16.69 -7.66
CA GLU A 286 21.79 -16.28 -7.94
C GLU A 286 22.14 -16.52 -9.42
N LYS A 287 21.74 -17.67 -9.98
CA LYS A 287 21.91 -17.97 -11.41
C LYS A 287 21.13 -17.00 -12.30
N LEU A 288 19.88 -16.69 -11.96
CA LEU A 288 19.06 -15.73 -12.72
C LEU A 288 19.70 -14.34 -12.73
N LEU A 289 20.29 -13.94 -11.61
CA LEU A 289 20.95 -12.66 -11.42
C LEU A 289 22.42 -12.63 -11.89
N GLN A 290 22.93 -13.75 -12.41
CA GLN A 290 24.33 -13.93 -12.82
C GLN A 290 25.35 -13.64 -11.69
N VAL A 291 25.00 -14.05 -10.48
CA VAL A 291 25.84 -13.96 -9.28
C VAL A 291 26.52 -15.30 -9.04
N ASP A 292 27.85 -15.28 -8.88
CA ASP A 292 28.64 -16.43 -8.46
C ASP A 292 29.27 -16.10 -7.12
N VAL A 293 28.59 -16.50 -6.04
CA VAL A 293 28.97 -16.14 -4.67
C VAL A 293 30.35 -16.67 -4.28
N ILE A 294 30.74 -17.83 -4.81
CA ILE A 294 32.04 -18.45 -4.54
C ILE A 294 33.12 -17.67 -5.26
N ARG A 295 32.93 -17.42 -6.57
CA ARG A 295 33.89 -16.64 -7.36
C ARG A 295 34.04 -15.23 -6.82
N ASP A 296 32.94 -14.58 -6.44
CA ASP A 296 32.98 -13.23 -5.91
C ASP A 296 33.71 -13.15 -4.57
N PHE A 297 33.53 -14.16 -3.72
CA PHE A 297 34.34 -14.31 -2.51
C PHE A 297 35.80 -14.52 -2.87
N GLU A 298 36.15 -15.47 -3.75
CA GLU A 298 37.53 -15.81 -4.10
C GLU A 298 38.28 -14.63 -4.74
N GLN A 299 37.62 -13.87 -5.61
CA GLN A 299 38.19 -12.76 -6.38
C GLN A 299 38.03 -11.38 -5.72
N ASP A 300 37.61 -11.32 -4.45
CA ASP A 300 37.42 -10.07 -3.71
C ASP A 300 36.45 -9.10 -4.40
N ARG A 301 35.39 -9.64 -5.04
CA ARG A 301 34.38 -8.85 -5.78
C ARG A 301 33.15 -8.47 -4.96
N LEU A 302 32.89 -9.17 -3.86
CA LEU A 302 31.81 -8.83 -2.93
C LEU A 302 32.27 -7.79 -1.91
N ALA A 303 31.33 -6.97 -1.44
CA ALA A 303 31.53 -6.10 -0.29
C ALA A 303 30.75 -6.65 0.91
N ARG A 304 31.34 -6.64 2.10
CA ARG A 304 30.80 -7.30 3.29
C ARG A 304 30.70 -6.34 4.47
N ALA A 305 29.72 -6.56 5.34
CA ALA A 305 29.67 -5.98 6.67
C ALA A 305 29.07 -6.98 7.66
N GLY A 306 29.49 -6.91 8.92
CA GLY A 306 28.93 -7.70 10.01
C GLY A 306 28.59 -6.86 11.23
N PHE A 307 27.59 -7.31 11.98
CA PHE A 307 27.01 -6.62 13.13
C PHE A 307 27.09 -7.55 14.34
N ILE A 308 27.65 -7.08 15.45
CA ILE A 308 27.62 -7.86 16.70
C ILE A 308 26.22 -7.79 17.32
N LYS A 309 25.55 -6.64 17.19
CA LYS A 309 24.16 -6.43 17.61
C LYS A 309 23.34 -5.94 16.42
N SER A 310 22.35 -6.71 16.01
CA SER A 310 21.43 -6.37 14.92
C SER A 310 20.17 -5.67 15.46
N ASN A 311 19.58 -4.79 14.66
CA ASN A 311 18.26 -4.20 14.95
C ASN A 311 17.10 -5.16 14.63
N VAL A 312 17.36 -6.24 13.87
CA VAL A 312 16.33 -7.19 13.38
C VAL A 312 16.55 -8.62 13.85
N SER A 313 17.71 -8.95 14.42
CA SER A 313 18.02 -10.26 15.00
C SER A 313 18.51 -10.11 16.44
N GLN A 314 18.31 -11.14 17.28
CA GLN A 314 18.84 -11.17 18.64
C GLN A 314 20.35 -11.50 18.70
N HIS A 315 20.93 -11.94 17.59
CA HIS A 315 22.33 -12.36 17.47
C HIS A 315 23.09 -11.54 16.43
N ASN A 316 24.38 -11.83 16.26
CA ASN A 316 25.17 -11.22 15.19
C ASN A 316 24.56 -11.51 13.82
N ARG A 317 24.72 -10.59 12.85
CA ARG A 317 24.24 -10.75 11.46
C ARG A 317 25.34 -10.33 10.50
N LEU A 318 25.40 -10.92 9.32
CA LEU A 318 26.36 -10.55 8.26
C LEU A 318 25.60 -10.26 6.98
N VAL A 319 26.07 -9.30 6.19
CA VAL A 319 25.53 -8.97 4.87
C VAL A 319 26.64 -8.91 3.83
N ASP A 320 26.36 -9.53 2.69
CA ASP A 320 27.17 -9.46 1.48
C ASP A 320 26.43 -8.68 0.40
N ARG A 321 27.18 -7.86 -0.33
CA ARG A 321 26.75 -7.21 -1.57
C ARG A 321 27.54 -7.76 -2.73
N HIS A 322 26.84 -8.35 -3.69
CA HIS A 322 27.38 -8.84 -4.94
C HIS A 322 26.97 -7.92 -6.10
N PRO A 323 27.84 -7.70 -7.10
CA PRO A 323 27.43 -7.20 -8.40
C PRO A 323 26.45 -8.19 -9.06
N ALA A 324 25.31 -7.70 -9.56
CA ALA A 324 24.29 -8.53 -10.19
C ALA A 324 23.86 -7.96 -11.54
N ALA A 325 23.22 -8.78 -12.38
CA ALA A 325 22.78 -8.42 -13.73
C ALA A 325 21.95 -7.13 -13.79
N PHE A 326 21.12 -6.86 -12.77
CA PHE A 326 20.20 -5.72 -12.72
C PHE A 326 20.57 -4.67 -11.67
N GLY A 327 21.79 -4.73 -11.11
CA GLY A 327 22.25 -3.81 -10.07
C GLY A 327 23.05 -4.54 -9.01
N ALA A 328 22.43 -4.73 -7.84
CA ALA A 328 23.03 -5.42 -6.71
C ALA A 328 22.18 -6.61 -6.28
N TYR A 329 22.86 -7.61 -5.71
CA TYR A 329 22.29 -8.69 -4.94
C TYR A 329 22.87 -8.64 -3.54
N TRP A 330 22.01 -8.41 -2.56
CA TRP A 330 22.34 -8.40 -1.15
C TRP A 330 21.90 -9.69 -0.51
N LYS A 331 22.80 -10.33 0.23
CA LYS A 331 22.56 -11.58 0.93
C LYS A 331 22.90 -11.43 2.39
N SER A 332 21.92 -11.61 3.27
CA SER A 332 22.18 -11.71 4.71
C SER A 332 22.43 -13.14 5.13
N TYR A 333 23.15 -13.26 6.24
CA TYR A 333 23.32 -14.48 7.00
C TYR A 333 22.91 -14.17 8.43
N ASP A 334 21.89 -14.88 8.89
CA ASP A 334 21.27 -14.74 10.20
C ASP A 334 21.60 -15.96 11.07
N PHE A 335 21.76 -15.73 12.37
CA PHE A 335 22.34 -16.69 13.30
C PHE A 335 21.42 -16.88 14.51
N GLY A 336 21.32 -18.11 15.01
CA GLY A 336 20.59 -18.49 16.22
C GLY A 336 21.45 -18.47 17.48
N SER A 337 22.72 -18.10 17.36
CA SER A 337 23.70 -17.95 18.44
C SER A 337 24.79 -16.97 18.02
N SER A 338 25.64 -16.58 18.97
CA SER A 338 26.86 -15.79 18.72
C SER A 338 28.12 -16.52 19.23
N ALA A 339 28.01 -17.83 19.45
CA ALA A 339 29.05 -18.71 19.98
C ALA A 339 29.46 -19.80 18.97
N GLY A 340 30.62 -20.42 19.20
CA GLY A 340 31.15 -21.45 18.31
C GLY A 340 31.31 -20.94 16.89
N ARG A 341 30.96 -21.78 15.90
CA ARG A 341 31.01 -21.40 14.47
C ARG A 341 29.99 -20.36 14.04
N GLN A 342 29.13 -19.90 14.95
CA GLN A 342 28.19 -18.81 14.69
C GLN A 342 28.72 -17.45 15.16
N SER A 343 29.94 -17.40 15.71
CA SER A 343 30.57 -16.15 16.18
C SER A 343 31.31 -15.43 15.05
N LEU A 344 30.78 -14.30 14.57
CA LEU A 344 31.42 -13.53 13.50
C LEU A 344 32.77 -12.93 13.88
N THR A 345 33.01 -12.68 15.17
CA THR A 345 34.33 -12.21 15.64
C THR A 345 35.42 -13.28 15.47
N GLN A 346 35.06 -14.57 15.45
CA GLN A 346 35.99 -15.68 15.31
C GLN A 346 35.99 -16.27 13.89
N PHE A 347 34.84 -16.29 13.22
CA PHE A 347 34.64 -16.91 11.90
C PHE A 347 34.00 -15.94 10.89
N PRO A 348 34.66 -14.83 10.50
CA PRO A 348 34.05 -13.78 9.65
C PRO A 348 34.02 -14.09 8.15
N LEU A 349 34.65 -15.18 7.69
CA LEU A 349 34.97 -15.37 6.26
C LEU A 349 33.93 -16.16 5.47
N GLY A 350 32.68 -16.20 5.92
CA GLY A 350 31.55 -16.66 5.10
C GLY A 350 31.10 -18.08 5.43
N PRO A 351 30.03 -18.57 4.77
CA PRO A 351 29.72 -19.99 4.80
C PRO A 351 30.87 -20.80 4.19
N VAL A 352 30.84 -22.12 4.40
CA VAL A 352 31.93 -23.01 3.96
C VAL A 352 32.07 -23.02 2.44
N PHE A 353 33.20 -22.52 1.95
CA PHE A 353 33.70 -22.62 0.59
C PHE A 353 34.95 -23.52 0.56
N PRO A 354 35.40 -23.98 -0.62
CA PRO A 354 36.53 -24.91 -0.73
C PRO A 354 37.81 -24.44 0.00
N ASN A 355 38.04 -23.13 0.09
CA ASN A 355 39.32 -22.55 0.54
C ASN A 355 39.24 -21.72 1.85
N ASN A 356 38.13 -21.74 2.59
CA ASN A 356 37.95 -20.92 3.81
C ASN A 356 37.50 -21.71 5.06
N ARG A 357 37.48 -23.05 5.03
CA ARG A 357 36.82 -23.91 6.04
C ARG A 357 37.28 -23.65 7.50
N HIS A 358 38.50 -23.18 7.71
CA HIS A 358 39.06 -22.88 9.02
C HIS A 358 38.52 -21.58 9.65
N ALA A 359 38.03 -20.64 8.84
CA ALA A 359 37.46 -19.36 9.27
C ALA A 359 35.98 -19.19 8.84
N ALA A 360 35.35 -20.28 8.41
CA ALA A 360 33.97 -20.32 7.93
C ALA A 360 32.97 -20.43 9.09
N PHE A 361 31.82 -19.78 8.94
CA PHE A 361 30.72 -19.81 9.88
C PHE A 361 29.62 -20.81 9.50
N GLU A 362 28.77 -21.11 10.47
CA GLU A 362 27.48 -21.77 10.29
C GLU A 362 26.37 -20.73 10.54
N HIS A 363 25.30 -20.74 9.76
CA HIS A 363 24.19 -19.79 9.83
C HIS A 363 22.86 -20.54 9.73
N ASP A 364 21.77 -19.90 10.17
CA ASP A 364 20.46 -20.53 10.32
C ASP A 364 19.44 -20.08 9.28
N GLY A 365 19.69 -18.93 8.64
CA GLY A 365 18.83 -18.38 7.59
C GLY A 365 19.42 -17.15 6.94
N GLY A 366 18.65 -16.55 6.05
CA GLY A 366 19.03 -15.33 5.37
C GLY A 366 17.89 -14.67 4.63
N GLU A 367 18.13 -13.42 4.26
CA GLU A 367 17.30 -12.61 3.40
C GLU A 367 18.11 -12.26 2.15
N LEU A 368 17.49 -12.42 0.99
CA LEU A 368 18.04 -12.04 -0.29
C LEU A 368 17.25 -10.83 -0.78
N ILE A 369 17.94 -9.73 -1.05
CA ILE A 369 17.37 -8.50 -1.61
C ILE A 369 18.07 -8.21 -2.93
N PHE A 370 17.31 -8.10 -4.02
CA PHE A 370 17.90 -7.91 -5.34
C PHE A 370 17.10 -6.94 -6.18
N ASN A 371 17.80 -6.26 -7.08
CA ASN A 371 17.14 -5.40 -8.05
C ASN A 371 16.43 -6.22 -9.14
N LEU A 372 15.20 -5.85 -9.43
CA LEU A 372 14.48 -6.24 -10.64
C LEU A 372 14.98 -5.42 -11.85
N PRO A 373 14.71 -5.86 -13.09
CA PRO A 373 15.16 -5.15 -14.28
C PRO A 373 14.66 -3.70 -14.40
N ASN A 374 13.48 -3.40 -13.85
CA ASN A 374 12.91 -2.06 -13.74
C ASN A 374 13.50 -1.20 -12.60
N GLY A 375 14.46 -1.73 -11.84
CA GLY A 375 15.17 -1.02 -10.78
C GLY A 375 14.51 -1.05 -9.40
N LEU A 376 13.26 -1.52 -9.29
CA LEU A 376 12.65 -1.87 -8.00
C LEU A 376 13.38 -3.06 -7.35
N GLN A 377 12.97 -3.43 -6.14
CA GLN A 377 13.56 -4.53 -5.39
C GLN A 377 12.57 -5.68 -5.21
N ALA A 378 13.13 -6.89 -5.23
CA ALA A 378 12.46 -8.12 -4.84
C ALA A 378 13.22 -8.82 -3.71
N TYR A 379 12.49 -9.67 -3.01
CA TYR A 379 12.90 -10.24 -1.73
C TYR A 379 12.66 -11.74 -1.72
N LEU A 380 13.58 -12.48 -1.09
CA LEU A 380 13.45 -13.91 -0.82
C LEU A 380 14.00 -14.23 0.56
N LEU A 381 13.20 -14.87 1.41
CA LEU A 381 13.70 -15.47 2.65
C LEU A 381 14.13 -16.90 2.40
N VAL A 382 15.25 -17.30 3.00
CA VAL A 382 15.80 -18.65 2.89
C VAL A 382 16.25 -19.20 4.24
N ASP A 383 16.21 -20.52 4.39
CA ASP A 383 16.83 -21.21 5.52
C ASP A 383 18.37 -21.29 5.37
N GLY A 384 19.07 -21.81 6.38
CA GLY A 384 20.54 -21.96 6.36
C GLY A 384 21.09 -22.91 5.28
N LYS A 385 20.23 -23.59 4.52
CA LYS A 385 20.58 -24.42 3.37
C LYS A 385 20.28 -23.75 2.03
N GLY A 386 19.62 -22.59 2.03
CA GLY A 386 19.21 -21.87 0.83
C GLY A 386 17.82 -22.28 0.30
N ALA A 387 17.05 -23.05 1.07
CA ALA A 387 15.68 -23.40 0.72
C ALA A 387 14.75 -22.20 0.98
N ARG A 388 13.78 -21.96 0.09
CA ARG A 388 12.82 -20.86 0.27
C ARG A 388 11.94 -21.10 1.50
N ILE A 389 11.75 -20.04 2.29
CA ILE A 389 10.77 -20.01 3.37
C ILE A 389 9.82 -18.80 3.22
N ASP A 390 8.59 -18.95 3.70
CA ASP A 390 7.58 -17.89 3.64
C ASP A 390 7.73 -16.89 4.78
N ARG A 391 8.22 -17.36 5.93
CA ARG A 391 8.28 -16.64 7.20
C ARG A 391 9.60 -16.89 7.91
N GLY A 392 10.24 -15.81 8.35
CA GLY A 392 11.43 -15.86 9.20
C GLY A 392 11.09 -16.35 10.61
N PRO A 393 11.78 -17.36 11.17
CA PRO A 393 11.54 -17.81 12.54
C PRO A 393 11.81 -16.70 13.56
N ILE A 394 10.87 -16.46 14.49
CA ILE A 394 10.94 -15.35 15.47
C ILE A 394 12.17 -15.42 16.37
N ASN A 395 12.67 -16.63 16.64
CA ASN A 395 13.90 -16.84 17.40
C ASN A 395 15.17 -16.42 16.65
N VAL A 396 15.07 -16.15 15.34
CA VAL A 396 16.19 -15.74 14.48
C VAL A 396 16.03 -14.27 14.06
N VAL A 397 14.84 -13.87 13.61
CA VAL A 397 14.53 -12.50 13.16
C VAL A 397 13.12 -12.10 13.58
N TYR A 398 12.89 -10.81 13.86
CA TYR A 398 11.56 -10.30 14.21
C TYR A 398 11.25 -8.95 13.56
N ASP A 399 9.99 -8.76 13.18
CA ASP A 399 9.48 -7.50 12.66
C ASP A 399 8.75 -6.74 13.78
N SER A 400 9.35 -5.64 14.25
CA SER A 400 8.73 -4.76 15.25
C SER A 400 7.72 -3.77 14.64
N LYS A 401 7.67 -3.67 13.31
CA LYS A 401 6.85 -2.72 12.56
C LYS A 401 5.83 -3.40 11.64
N SER A 402 5.59 -4.69 11.85
CA SER A 402 4.79 -5.52 10.94
C SER A 402 3.47 -4.85 10.55
N PRO A 403 3.15 -4.80 9.24
CA PRO A 403 1.88 -4.27 8.79
C PRO A 403 0.72 -5.17 9.18
N LEU A 404 0.94 -6.48 9.42
CA LEU A 404 -0.11 -7.47 9.65
C LEU A 404 -0.29 -7.85 11.15
N GLY A 405 0.30 -7.08 12.06
CA GLY A 405 0.13 -7.26 13.52
C GLY A 405 0.86 -8.46 14.14
N ASN A 406 1.58 -9.29 13.36
CA ASN A 406 2.42 -10.38 13.87
C ASN A 406 3.90 -9.96 13.92
N ARG A 407 4.72 -10.55 14.80
CA ARG A 407 6.15 -10.22 14.90
C ARG A 407 7.04 -11.00 13.92
N GLU A 408 6.44 -11.78 13.03
CA GLU A 408 7.14 -12.58 12.04
C GLU A 408 7.56 -11.71 10.85
N VAL A 409 8.72 -12.00 10.28
CA VAL A 409 9.13 -11.41 9.00
C VAL A 409 8.48 -12.25 7.90
N ILE A 410 7.52 -11.68 7.18
CA ILE A 410 6.84 -12.36 6.06
C ILE A 410 7.50 -11.92 4.75
N ASN A 411 7.98 -12.90 3.98
CA ASN A 411 8.67 -12.64 2.72
C ASN A 411 7.78 -11.81 1.77
N GLY A 412 8.34 -10.81 1.09
CA GLY A 412 7.58 -9.83 0.31
C GLY A 412 7.13 -8.66 1.19
N ILE A 413 5.95 -8.76 1.81
CA ILE A 413 5.31 -7.61 2.50
C ILE A 413 6.16 -7.00 3.62
N SER A 414 6.74 -7.78 4.53
CA SER A 414 7.58 -7.24 5.62
C SER A 414 8.84 -6.61 5.05
N CYS A 415 9.42 -7.23 4.02
CA CYS A 415 10.62 -6.74 3.37
C CYS A 415 10.37 -5.42 2.64
N MET A 416 9.25 -5.26 1.94
CA MET A 416 8.85 -4.00 1.29
C MET A 416 8.67 -2.85 2.28
N VAL A 417 8.11 -3.13 3.47
CA VAL A 417 7.95 -2.13 4.54
C VAL A 417 9.29 -1.79 5.18
N CYS A 418 10.12 -2.79 5.47
CA CYS A 418 11.46 -2.56 6.02
C CYS A 418 12.32 -1.77 5.03
N HIS A 419 12.30 -2.15 3.75
CA HIS A 419 13.05 -1.52 2.67
C HIS A 419 12.20 -0.51 1.89
N ALA A 420 11.35 0.26 2.60
CA ALA A 420 10.47 1.29 2.03
C ALA A 420 11.21 2.30 1.14
N GLU A 421 12.47 2.61 1.50
CA GLU A 421 13.35 3.52 0.78
C GLU A 421 14.53 2.78 0.11
N GLY A 422 14.49 1.45 0.03
CA GLY A 422 15.56 0.61 -0.49
C GLY A 422 16.56 0.16 0.57
N MET A 423 17.84 0.07 0.20
CA MET A 423 18.88 -0.38 1.14
C MET A 423 19.08 0.63 2.28
N GLN A 424 19.02 0.14 3.52
CA GLN A 424 19.20 0.96 4.72
C GLN A 424 20.69 1.13 5.06
N PRO A 425 21.08 2.29 5.63
CA PRO A 425 22.43 2.48 6.14
C PRO A 425 22.68 1.60 7.39
N PHE A 426 23.92 1.13 7.52
CA PHE A 426 24.35 0.30 8.64
C PHE A 426 25.83 0.53 8.94
N LYS A 427 26.29 0.10 10.12
CA LYS A 427 27.68 0.22 10.55
C LYS A 427 28.31 -1.14 10.74
N ASP A 428 29.50 -1.34 10.18
CA ASP A 428 30.27 -2.56 10.38
C ASP A 428 30.99 -2.58 11.75
N ASP A 429 30.93 -3.73 12.42
CA ASP A 429 31.65 -4.00 13.68
C ASP A 429 32.87 -4.94 13.48
N ILE A 430 32.88 -5.73 12.39
CA ILE A 430 33.77 -6.88 12.26
C ILE A 430 35.14 -6.51 11.71
N ARG A 431 35.25 -5.54 10.78
CA ARG A 431 36.52 -5.13 10.16
C ARG A 431 37.58 -4.80 11.21
N SER A 432 37.20 -4.10 12.28
CA SER A 432 38.12 -3.76 13.38
C SER A 432 38.07 -4.74 14.56
N GLY A 433 37.08 -5.63 14.62
CA GLY A 433 36.75 -6.44 15.79
C GLY A 433 37.05 -7.94 15.65
N HIS A 434 37.55 -8.40 14.50
CA HIS A 434 37.78 -9.82 14.26
C HIS A 434 39.06 -10.36 14.96
N GLY A 435 39.03 -11.64 15.32
CA GLY A 435 40.14 -12.37 15.94
C GLY A 435 41.03 -13.17 14.97
N VAL A 436 40.68 -13.22 13.67
CA VAL A 436 41.47 -13.96 12.66
C VAL A 436 42.81 -13.28 12.37
N GLN A 437 43.81 -14.05 11.91
CA GLN A 437 45.18 -13.59 11.68
C GLN A 437 45.71 -13.99 10.29
N GLY A 438 46.87 -13.44 9.90
CA GLY A 438 47.58 -13.83 8.69
C GLY A 438 46.75 -13.61 7.42
N ARG A 439 46.65 -14.64 6.57
CA ARG A 439 45.92 -14.57 5.29
C ARG A 439 44.43 -14.29 5.47
N ASP A 440 43.84 -14.71 6.58
CA ASP A 440 42.42 -14.51 6.85
C ASP A 440 42.12 -13.07 7.23
N ALA A 441 42.96 -12.47 8.08
CA ALA A 441 42.88 -11.04 8.40
C ALA A 441 42.98 -10.19 7.13
N GLN A 442 43.94 -10.50 6.25
CA GLN A 442 44.06 -9.82 4.97
C GLN A 442 42.83 -10.01 4.08
N LYS A 443 42.16 -11.18 4.15
CA LYS A 443 40.90 -11.42 3.40
C LYS A 443 39.76 -10.59 4.00
N VAL A 444 39.67 -10.48 5.33
CA VAL A 444 38.72 -9.60 6.00
C VAL A 444 38.92 -8.15 5.54
N ASP A 445 40.16 -7.65 5.52
CA ASP A 445 40.47 -6.29 5.07
C ASP A 445 40.03 -5.98 3.64
N ARG A 446 40.04 -6.99 2.76
CA ARG A 446 39.63 -6.88 1.35
C ARG A 446 38.11 -6.93 1.17
N LEU A 447 37.41 -7.76 1.93
CA LEU A 447 35.97 -7.95 1.80
C LEU A 447 35.15 -6.93 2.61
N PHE A 448 35.54 -6.69 3.86
CA PHE A 448 34.82 -5.81 4.78
C PHE A 448 35.25 -4.38 4.55
N LEU A 449 34.65 -3.66 3.59
CA LEU A 449 35.14 -2.35 3.14
C LEU A 449 35.22 -1.30 4.28
N PRO A 450 36.08 -0.27 4.15
CA PRO A 450 35.97 0.92 5.00
C PRO A 450 34.56 1.50 4.96
N GLN A 451 34.08 2.04 6.09
CA GLN A 451 32.68 2.46 6.24
C GLN A 451 32.21 3.43 5.16
N ASP A 452 33.03 4.42 4.79
CA ASP A 452 32.65 5.39 3.75
C ASP A 452 32.48 4.74 2.37
N ALA A 453 33.30 3.75 2.04
CA ALA A 453 33.17 3.00 0.79
C ALA A 453 31.91 2.13 0.79
N MET A 454 31.57 1.51 1.92
CA MET A 454 30.30 0.78 2.07
C MET A 454 29.10 1.73 1.96
N ASN A 455 29.14 2.89 2.62
CA ASN A 455 28.09 3.91 2.56
C ASN A 455 27.82 4.36 1.12
N GLN A 456 28.87 4.52 0.30
CA GLN A 456 28.70 4.86 -1.12
C GLN A 456 27.98 3.77 -1.92
N LEU A 457 28.26 2.49 -1.64
CA LEU A 457 27.57 1.36 -2.29
C LEU A 457 26.11 1.28 -1.87
N VAL A 458 25.82 1.43 -0.56
CA VAL A 458 24.45 1.46 -0.04
C VAL A 458 23.67 2.65 -0.64
N ALA A 459 24.26 3.85 -0.67
CA ALA A 459 23.63 5.03 -1.25
C ALA A 459 23.35 4.85 -2.75
N LYS A 460 24.27 4.23 -3.50
CA LYS A 460 24.07 3.94 -4.92
C LYS A 460 22.86 3.01 -5.16
N ASP A 461 22.75 1.93 -4.38
CA ASP A 461 21.66 0.97 -4.53
C ASP A 461 20.33 1.54 -4.03
N ARG A 462 20.37 2.31 -2.94
CA ARG A 462 19.23 3.10 -2.42
C ARG A 462 18.70 4.07 -3.47
N ASN A 463 19.57 4.86 -4.11
CA ASN A 463 19.17 5.83 -5.12
C ASN A 463 18.57 5.16 -6.36
N ARG A 464 19.13 4.03 -6.81
CA ARG A 464 18.54 3.23 -7.90
C ARG A 464 17.08 2.87 -7.59
N PHE A 465 16.84 2.33 -6.39
CA PHE A 465 15.49 1.97 -5.98
C PHE A 465 14.56 3.18 -5.88
N LEU A 466 15.02 4.28 -5.27
CA LEU A 466 14.21 5.50 -5.11
C LEU A 466 13.81 6.12 -6.45
N THR A 467 14.68 6.08 -7.47
CA THR A 467 14.32 6.53 -8.83
C THR A 467 13.17 5.71 -9.40
N SER A 468 13.26 4.38 -9.36
CA SER A 468 12.19 3.50 -9.86
C SER A 468 10.91 3.59 -9.03
N LEU A 469 11.04 3.80 -7.71
CA LEU A 469 9.89 4.01 -6.83
C LEU A 469 9.17 5.32 -7.19
N ASP A 470 9.93 6.40 -7.41
CA ASP A 470 9.40 7.70 -7.82
C ASP A 470 8.66 7.60 -9.16
N GLU A 471 9.24 6.90 -10.14
CA GLU A 471 8.58 6.61 -11.43
C GLU A 471 7.28 5.83 -11.25
N ALA A 472 7.25 4.82 -10.37
CA ALA A 472 6.09 3.94 -10.18
C ALA A 472 4.95 4.58 -9.38
N THR A 473 5.26 5.50 -8.45
CA THR A 473 4.29 5.98 -7.44
C THR A 473 4.10 7.49 -7.44
N GLY A 474 5.13 8.26 -7.79
CA GLY A 474 5.11 9.71 -7.85
C GLY A 474 3.96 10.28 -8.69
N PRO A 475 3.67 9.74 -9.89
CA PRO A 475 2.55 10.22 -10.72
C PRO A 475 1.15 10.10 -10.07
N TYR A 476 0.97 9.23 -9.08
CA TYR A 476 -0.30 9.09 -8.36
C TYR A 476 -0.34 9.89 -7.06
N LEU A 477 0.81 10.02 -6.39
CA LEU A 477 0.91 10.67 -5.07
C LEU A 477 1.00 12.19 -5.18
N ARG A 478 1.68 12.70 -6.20
CA ARG A 478 1.91 14.14 -6.38
C ARG A 478 0.80 14.76 -7.22
N GLY A 479 0.31 15.91 -6.76
CA GLY A 479 -0.50 16.81 -7.59
C GLY A 479 0.36 17.59 -8.60
N PRO A 480 -0.26 18.36 -9.51
CA PRO A 480 0.44 19.10 -10.57
C PRO A 480 1.60 20.01 -10.09
N ASP A 481 1.49 20.55 -8.87
CA ASP A 481 2.48 21.48 -8.29
C ASP A 481 3.29 20.88 -7.13
N ASP A 482 3.08 19.60 -6.81
CA ASP A 482 3.79 18.91 -5.73
C ASP A 482 5.13 18.36 -6.25
N ASN A 483 6.24 18.84 -5.70
CA ASN A 483 7.60 18.43 -6.05
C ASN A 483 8.33 17.75 -4.88
N ARG A 484 7.59 17.30 -3.86
CA ARG A 484 8.21 16.62 -2.71
C ARG A 484 8.94 15.36 -3.17
N PRO A 485 10.12 15.07 -2.60
CA PRO A 485 10.83 13.82 -2.89
C PRO A 485 10.00 12.62 -2.43
N ILE A 486 10.14 11.48 -3.12
CA ILE A 486 9.31 10.31 -2.81
C ILE A 486 9.46 9.79 -1.37
N THR A 487 10.59 10.09 -0.73
CA THR A 487 10.87 9.75 0.67
C THR A 487 9.99 10.49 1.68
N GLU A 488 9.31 11.57 1.29
CA GLU A 488 8.32 12.25 2.12
C GLU A 488 6.95 11.58 2.11
N PHE A 489 6.72 10.65 1.17
CA PHE A 489 5.50 9.87 1.09
C PHE A 489 5.67 8.54 1.83
N ARG A 490 4.62 8.09 2.51
CA ARG A 490 4.63 6.81 3.21
C ARG A 490 4.69 5.65 2.23
N GLU A 491 5.29 4.54 2.67
CA GLU A 491 5.31 3.28 1.92
C GLU A 491 3.86 2.79 1.70
N PRO A 492 3.35 2.74 0.45
CA PRO A 492 1.92 2.60 0.23
C PRO A 492 1.43 1.15 0.33
N VAL A 493 2.26 0.14 0.02
CA VAL A 493 1.82 -1.26 -0.04
C VAL A 493 1.52 -1.80 1.36
N GLY A 494 2.42 -1.61 2.31
CA GLY A 494 2.24 -1.99 3.71
C GLY A 494 1.13 -1.20 4.41
N ALA A 495 0.95 0.07 4.05
CA ALA A 495 -0.14 0.89 4.59
C ALA A 495 -1.51 0.33 4.18
N ILE A 496 -1.69 -0.01 2.89
CA ILE A 496 -2.92 -0.65 2.41
C ILE A 496 -3.09 -2.05 2.98
N ALA A 497 -2.02 -2.86 3.04
CA ALA A 497 -2.10 -4.21 3.59
C ALA A 497 -2.56 -4.22 5.05
N ARG A 498 -2.05 -3.28 5.88
CA ARG A 498 -2.52 -3.08 7.26
C ARG A 498 -3.99 -2.69 7.28
N GLN A 499 -4.36 -1.64 6.55
CA GLN A 499 -5.73 -1.12 6.52
C GLN A 499 -6.73 -2.20 6.09
N TYR A 500 -6.35 -3.04 5.14
CA TYR A 500 -7.20 -4.12 4.63
C TYR A 500 -7.52 -5.18 5.70
N THR A 501 -6.58 -5.45 6.62
CA THR A 501 -6.76 -6.46 7.67
C THR A 501 -7.63 -6.01 8.84
N GLU A 502 -7.97 -4.73 8.92
CA GLU A 502 -8.85 -4.20 9.95
C GLU A 502 -10.25 -4.82 9.88
N ASN A 503 -10.97 -4.75 11.01
CA ASN A 503 -12.38 -5.13 11.05
C ASN A 503 -13.22 -4.17 10.20
N LEU A 504 -14.32 -4.68 9.66
CA LEU A 504 -15.22 -3.97 8.78
C LEU A 504 -16.36 -3.34 9.56
N ALA A 505 -16.51 -2.03 9.41
CA ALA A 505 -17.70 -1.29 9.83
C ALA A 505 -18.81 -1.38 8.76
N PHE A 506 -19.97 -0.82 9.08
CA PHE A 506 -21.12 -0.81 8.18
C PHE A 506 -20.79 -0.15 6.84
N GLU A 507 -20.11 1.00 6.86
CA GLU A 507 -19.72 1.78 5.68
C GLU A 507 -18.80 1.00 4.75
N ASP A 508 -17.91 0.18 5.32
CA ASP A 508 -17.05 -0.69 4.53
C ASP A 508 -17.86 -1.77 3.81
N VAL A 509 -18.75 -2.44 4.52
CA VAL A 509 -19.58 -3.51 3.93
C VAL A 509 -20.53 -2.94 2.88
N ALA A 510 -21.19 -1.81 3.16
CA ALA A 510 -22.09 -1.14 2.24
C ALA A 510 -21.39 -0.76 0.92
N ALA A 511 -20.17 -0.22 1.03
CA ALA A 511 -19.35 0.12 -0.10
C ALA A 511 -18.87 -1.11 -0.88
N GLU A 512 -18.48 -2.19 -0.20
CA GLU A 512 -18.01 -3.43 -0.84
C GLU A 512 -19.12 -4.17 -1.58
N VAL A 513 -20.38 -4.13 -1.12
CA VAL A 513 -21.54 -4.65 -1.86
C VAL A 513 -22.16 -3.64 -2.83
N ALA A 514 -21.49 -2.49 -3.04
CA ALA A 514 -21.92 -1.34 -3.84
C ALA A 514 -23.42 -1.01 -3.70
N PHE A 515 -23.85 -0.77 -2.46
CA PHE A 515 -25.23 -0.43 -2.14
C PHE A 515 -25.32 1.02 -1.66
N GLU A 516 -25.90 1.90 -2.48
CA GLU A 516 -25.94 3.35 -2.24
C GLU A 516 -26.85 3.74 -1.06
N ASP A 517 -28.03 3.12 -0.94
CA ASP A 517 -29.02 3.48 0.09
C ASP A 517 -28.71 2.77 1.42
N HIS A 518 -27.88 3.42 2.24
CA HIS A 518 -27.40 2.90 3.53
C HIS A 518 -28.55 2.62 4.52
N ASP A 519 -29.56 3.49 4.62
CA ASP A 519 -30.69 3.30 5.53
C ASP A 519 -31.50 2.06 5.16
N LYS A 520 -31.77 1.87 3.88
CA LYS A 520 -32.41 0.66 3.37
C LYS A 520 -31.56 -0.57 3.61
N LEU A 521 -30.23 -0.48 3.45
CA LEU A 521 -29.35 -1.60 3.70
C LEU A 521 -29.35 -2.01 5.18
N LYS A 522 -29.38 -1.06 6.12
CA LYS A 522 -29.53 -1.35 7.56
C LYS A 522 -30.81 -2.15 7.83
N ILE A 523 -31.93 -1.75 7.24
CA ILE A 523 -33.21 -2.49 7.35
C ILE A 523 -33.09 -3.90 6.76
N ILE A 524 -32.44 -4.05 5.61
CA ILE A 524 -32.24 -5.35 4.95
C ILE A 524 -31.37 -6.28 5.82
N PHE A 525 -30.26 -5.77 6.34
CA PHE A 525 -29.32 -6.51 7.19
C PHE A 525 -29.95 -6.99 8.49
N ASP A 526 -30.98 -6.30 8.98
CA ASP A 526 -31.69 -6.71 10.18
C ASP A 526 -32.68 -7.86 9.97
N THR A 527 -32.94 -8.27 8.73
CA THR A 527 -33.85 -9.37 8.44
C THR A 527 -33.22 -10.75 8.74
N PRO A 528 -34.02 -11.80 9.02
CA PRO A 528 -33.51 -13.16 9.22
C PRO A 528 -32.65 -13.68 8.05
N ALA A 529 -32.91 -13.21 6.82
CA ALA A 529 -32.20 -13.61 5.62
C ALA A 529 -30.72 -13.18 5.64
N PHE A 530 -30.40 -12.05 6.28
CA PHE A 530 -29.03 -11.51 6.36
C PHE A 530 -28.39 -11.73 7.74
N ARG A 531 -29.20 -11.77 8.81
CA ARG A 531 -28.71 -12.14 10.15
C ARG A 531 -28.06 -13.52 10.18
N LYS A 532 -28.50 -14.47 9.34
CA LYS A 532 -27.86 -15.80 9.20
C LYS A 532 -26.39 -15.74 8.75
N PHE A 533 -25.98 -14.65 8.10
CA PHE A 533 -24.61 -14.36 7.66
C PHE A 533 -23.84 -13.46 8.64
N GLY A 534 -24.44 -13.08 9.77
CA GLY A 534 -23.83 -12.18 10.74
C GLY A 534 -24.00 -10.68 10.47
N MET A 535 -24.74 -10.28 9.42
CA MET A 535 -24.89 -8.87 9.04
C MET A 535 -25.65 -8.01 10.06
N GLY A 536 -26.51 -8.63 10.88
CA GLY A 536 -27.23 -7.92 11.94
C GLY A 536 -26.31 -7.25 12.97
N VAL A 537 -25.06 -7.71 13.10
CA VAL A 537 -24.06 -7.08 13.97
C VAL A 537 -23.76 -5.64 13.53
N LEU A 538 -23.74 -5.38 12.21
CA LEU A 538 -23.42 -4.08 11.64
C LEU A 538 -24.53 -3.02 11.86
N VAL A 539 -25.75 -3.46 12.13
CA VAL A 539 -26.90 -2.57 12.40
C VAL A 539 -26.75 -1.87 13.76
N ASP A 540 -26.04 -2.50 14.70
CA ASP A 540 -25.75 -1.97 16.04
C ASP A 540 -24.41 -1.18 16.10
N ASP A 541 -23.93 -0.65 14.97
CA ASP A 541 -22.63 0.04 14.84
C ASP A 541 -21.42 -0.76 15.37
N LYS A 542 -21.52 -2.10 15.34
CA LYS A 542 -20.40 -3.02 15.62
C LYS A 542 -19.72 -3.41 14.32
N VAL A 543 -18.56 -4.03 14.45
CA VAL A 543 -17.73 -4.47 13.31
C VAL A 543 -17.77 -5.98 13.11
N ILE A 544 -17.49 -6.43 11.89
CA ILE A 544 -17.21 -7.85 11.57
C ILE A 544 -15.75 -8.03 11.17
N SER A 545 -15.17 -9.20 11.42
CA SER A 545 -13.78 -9.45 11.01
C SER A 545 -13.65 -9.60 9.49
N ARG A 546 -12.52 -9.15 8.93
CA ARG A 546 -12.15 -9.41 7.53
C ARG A 546 -12.18 -10.91 7.18
N ASP A 547 -11.70 -11.79 8.07
CA ASP A 547 -11.72 -13.25 7.88
C ASP A 547 -13.14 -13.78 7.65
N LEU A 548 -14.11 -13.42 8.50
CA LEU A 548 -15.52 -13.78 8.30
C LEU A 548 -16.03 -13.37 6.92
N TRP A 549 -15.65 -12.18 6.45
CA TRP A 549 -16.18 -11.59 5.22
C TRP A 549 -15.64 -12.26 3.95
N GLU A 550 -14.33 -12.50 3.89
CA GLU A 550 -13.64 -12.89 2.65
C GLU A 550 -13.26 -14.38 2.55
N LYS A 551 -13.28 -15.12 3.67
CA LYS A 551 -12.79 -16.51 3.69
C LYS A 551 -13.58 -17.41 2.74
N LEU A 552 -12.88 -18.09 1.84
CA LEU A 552 -13.46 -18.99 0.84
C LEU A 552 -13.71 -20.40 1.40
N ASP A 553 -14.97 -20.85 1.44
CA ASP A 553 -15.35 -22.24 1.71
C ASP A 553 -16.77 -22.62 1.18
N PRO A 554 -16.93 -23.08 -0.07
CA PRO A 554 -16.11 -22.79 -1.24
C PRO A 554 -16.29 -21.34 -1.74
N TYR A 555 -17.32 -20.65 -1.26
CA TYR A 555 -17.58 -19.22 -1.46
C TYR A 555 -17.44 -18.48 -0.13
N SER A 556 -17.34 -17.16 -0.20
CA SER A 556 -17.19 -16.29 0.98
C SER A 556 -18.53 -15.74 1.47
N THR A 557 -18.54 -15.16 2.68
CA THR A 557 -19.71 -14.45 3.19
C THR A 557 -20.09 -13.28 2.28
N PHE A 558 -19.10 -12.59 1.69
CA PHE A 558 -19.35 -11.59 0.66
C PHE A 558 -20.23 -12.15 -0.47
N HIS A 559 -19.87 -13.31 -1.04
CA HIS A 559 -20.65 -13.91 -2.14
C HIS A 559 -22.09 -14.21 -1.71
N ALA A 560 -22.27 -14.77 -0.52
CA ALA A 560 -23.59 -15.13 -0.01
C ALA A 560 -24.48 -13.89 0.23
N VAL A 561 -23.89 -12.80 0.74
CA VAL A 561 -24.60 -11.53 0.93
C VAL A 561 -24.91 -10.87 -0.42
N ALA A 562 -23.95 -10.82 -1.35
CA ALA A 562 -24.14 -10.23 -2.67
C ALA A 562 -25.21 -10.99 -3.50
N GLU A 563 -25.22 -12.32 -3.43
CA GLU A 563 -26.24 -13.16 -4.08
C GLU A 563 -27.63 -12.90 -3.49
N GLU A 564 -27.75 -12.85 -2.16
CA GLU A 564 -29.03 -12.58 -1.48
C GLU A 564 -29.54 -11.15 -1.80
N LEU A 565 -28.65 -10.17 -1.96
CA LEU A 565 -28.96 -8.83 -2.46
C LEU A 565 -29.34 -8.79 -3.95
N ARG A 566 -29.20 -9.91 -4.68
CA ARG A 566 -29.38 -10.02 -6.13
C ARG A 566 -28.45 -9.10 -6.93
N PHE A 567 -27.26 -8.89 -6.40
CA PHE A 567 -26.23 -8.04 -6.98
C PHE A 567 -25.54 -8.71 -8.17
N GLY A 568 -25.46 -10.04 -8.16
CA GLY A 568 -24.90 -10.88 -9.22
C GLY A 568 -24.93 -12.35 -8.81
N THR A 569 -24.32 -13.21 -9.62
CA THR A 569 -24.17 -14.63 -9.31
C THR A 569 -22.72 -14.88 -8.85
N PRO A 570 -22.46 -15.55 -7.71
CA PRO A 570 -21.11 -15.88 -7.28
C PRO A 570 -20.31 -16.61 -8.38
N GLU A 571 -19.07 -16.17 -8.63
CA GLU A 571 -18.18 -16.72 -9.63
C GLU A 571 -16.80 -16.97 -9.02
N ARG A 572 -16.22 -18.15 -9.26
CA ARG A 572 -14.90 -18.49 -8.71
C ARG A 572 -14.05 -19.24 -9.73
N VAL A 573 -12.80 -18.84 -9.84
CA VAL A 573 -11.77 -19.64 -10.52
C VAL A 573 -11.27 -20.70 -9.55
N PHE A 574 -11.45 -21.97 -9.90
CA PHE A 574 -10.89 -23.07 -9.13
C PHE A 574 -9.47 -23.36 -9.60
N PRO A 575 -8.56 -23.78 -8.70
CA PRO A 575 -7.26 -24.29 -9.11
C PRO A 575 -7.46 -25.39 -10.17
N GLY A 576 -6.77 -25.29 -11.30
CA GLY A 576 -6.74 -26.37 -12.28
C GLY A 576 -6.13 -27.62 -11.66
N ASN A 577 -6.74 -28.79 -11.91
CA ASN A 577 -6.14 -30.09 -11.58
C ASN A 577 -4.85 -30.35 -12.35
#